data_AF-A0A662EQN2-F1
#
_entry.id   AF-A0A662EQN2-F1
#
_cell.length_a   1.000
_cell.length_b   1.000
_cell.length_c   1.000
_cell.angle_alpha   90.00
_cell.angle_beta   90.00
_cell.angle_gamma   90.00
#
_symmetry.space_group_name_H-M   'P 1'
#
loop_
_entity.id
_entity.type
_entity.pdbx_description
1 polymer ?
#
loop_
_entity_poly.entity_id
_entity_poly.type
_entity_poly.pdbx_seq_one_letter_code
_entity_poly.pdbx_strand_id
1 'polypeptide(L)' 'TIDAAAAAAVIRSLEGVRIVIPMHFKTDRIPDWPIETVERFAGMMENVKRIGSASVTVAPDTIPVSREVWILKHA' A
#
# COMPACT_ATOMS: atom_id res chain seq x y z
N THR A 1 12.92 5.72 -6.56
CA THR A 1 11.70 5.00 -6.13
C THR A 1 11.18 4.20 -7.30
N ILE A 2 10.57 3.03 -7.07
CA ILE A 2 9.89 2.25 -8.13
C ILE A 2 8.48 2.81 -8.37
N ASP A 3 7.92 2.59 -9.56
CA ASP A 3 6.55 3.00 -9.88
C ASP A 3 5.49 1.99 -9.36
N ALA A 4 4.21 2.28 -9.59
CA ALA A 4 3.11 1.42 -9.15
C ALA A 4 3.17 0.00 -9.75
N ALA A 5 3.57 -0.13 -11.01
CA ALA A 5 3.61 -1.41 -11.72
C ALA A 5 4.74 -2.30 -11.20
N ALA A 6 5.92 -1.72 -11.01
CA ALA A 6 7.07 -2.38 -10.42
C ALA A 6 6.80 -2.79 -8.96
N ALA A 7 6.14 -1.93 -8.16
CA ALA A 7 5.74 -2.28 -6.79
C ALA A 7 4.77 -3.48 -6.76
N ALA A 8 3.75 -3.48 -7.63
CA ALA A 8 2.81 -4.59 -7.74
C ALA A 8 3.50 -5.89 -8.19
N ALA A 9 4.48 -5.80 -9.09
CA ALA A 9 5.27 -6.95 -9.53
C ALA A 9 6.10 -7.56 -8.38
N VAL A 10 6.76 -6.72 -7.57
CA VAL A 10 7.51 -7.17 -6.38
C VAL A 10 6.61 -7.91 -5.40
N ILE A 11 5.41 -7.39 -5.13
CA ILE A 11 4.47 -8.05 -4.20
C ILE A 11 4.00 -9.40 -4.76
N ARG A 12 3.79 -9.51 -6.07
CA ARG A 12 3.43 -10.77 -6.72
C ARG A 12 4.56 -11.81 -6.66
N SER A 13 5.82 -11.38 -6.73
CA SER A 13 6.98 -12.28 -6.61
C SER A 13 7.28 -12.73 -5.17
N LEU A 14 6.74 -12.05 -4.16
CA LEU A 14 6.98 -12.38 -2.76
C LEU A 14 5.88 -13.30 -2.22
N GLU A 15 6.18 -14.58 -2.11
CA GLU A 15 5.31 -15.56 -1.47
C GLU A 15 5.20 -15.29 0.04
N GLY A 16 4.04 -15.59 0.63
CA GLY A 16 3.83 -15.45 2.08
C GLY A 16 3.60 -14.03 2.61
N VAL A 17 3.68 -12.98 1.78
CA VAL A 17 3.33 -11.61 2.21
C VAL A 17 1.84 -11.50 2.47
N ARG A 18 1.48 -11.18 3.73
CA ARG A 18 0.09 -11.07 4.20
C ARG A 18 -0.41 -9.64 4.30
N ILE A 19 0.48 -8.69 4.61
CA ILE A 19 0.14 -7.28 4.76
C ILE A 19 1.07 -6.49 3.84
N VAL A 20 0.48 -5.61 3.03
CA VAL A 20 1.20 -4.66 2.19
C VAL A 20 0.78 -3.26 2.58
N ILE A 21 1.75 -2.40 2.93
CA ILE A 21 1.50 -0.99 3.26
C ILE A 21 2.23 -0.13 2.22
N PRO A 22 1.53 0.40 1.20
CA PRO A 22 2.16 1.31 0.24
C PRO A 22 2.57 2.61 0.93
N MET A 23 3.76 3.10 0.60
CA MET A 23 4.31 4.38 1.08
C MET A 23 4.96 5.13 -0.08
N HIS A 24 5.30 6.41 0.13
CA HIS A 24 5.98 7.27 -0.86
C HIS A 24 5.20 7.46 -2.18
N PHE A 25 3.92 7.77 -2.07
CA PHE A 25 3.06 8.19 -3.19
C PHE A 25 2.69 9.68 -3.09
N LYS A 26 2.17 10.27 -4.16
CA LYS A 26 1.72 11.67 -4.19
C LYS A 26 0.57 11.91 -3.20
N THR A 27 0.70 12.99 -2.43
CA THR A 27 -0.31 13.47 -1.48
C THR A 27 -0.60 14.94 -1.72
N ASP A 28 -1.61 15.48 -1.03
CA ASP A 28 -1.93 16.91 -1.01
C ASP A 28 -0.80 17.80 -0.43
N ARG A 29 0.12 17.21 0.36
CA ARG A 29 1.30 17.90 0.91
C ARG A 29 2.42 18.12 -0.11
N ILE A 30 2.45 17.31 -1.17
CA ILE A 30 3.51 17.32 -2.21
C ILE A 30 2.90 17.25 -3.62
N PRO A 31 2.01 18.20 -3.99
CA PRO A 31 1.24 18.12 -5.23
C PRO A 31 2.11 18.14 -6.48
N ASP A 32 3.23 18.86 -6.42
CA ASP A 32 4.11 19.12 -7.58
C ASP A 32 5.18 18.04 -7.79
N TRP A 33 5.27 17.05 -6.90
CA TRP A 33 6.28 15.99 -7.05
C TRP A 33 5.93 15.08 -8.24
N PRO A 34 6.91 14.66 -9.06
CA PRO A 34 6.68 13.82 -10.24
C PRO A 34 6.53 12.33 -9.86
N ILE A 35 5.64 12.05 -8.89
CA ILE A 35 5.29 10.70 -8.44
C ILE A 35 3.79 10.46 -8.58
N GLU A 36 3.40 9.19 -8.65
CA GLU A 36 2.01 8.77 -8.85
C GLU A 36 1.22 8.77 -7.53
N THR A 37 -0.10 8.90 -7.60
CA THR A 37 -0.98 8.69 -6.44
C THR A 37 -1.06 7.20 -6.11
N VAL A 38 -1.47 6.87 -4.88
CA VAL A 38 -1.67 5.46 -4.47
C VAL A 38 -2.74 4.73 -5.30
N GLU A 39 -3.64 5.47 -5.95
CA GLU A 39 -4.78 4.94 -6.68
C GLU A 39 -4.37 4.03 -7.84
N ARG A 40 -3.30 4.38 -8.56
CA ARG A 40 -2.79 3.53 -9.64
C ARG A 40 -2.31 2.17 -9.12
N PHE A 41 -1.60 2.17 -8.00
CA PHE A 41 -1.15 0.95 -7.34
C PHE A 41 -2.36 0.15 -6.81
N ALA A 42 -3.30 0.80 -6.13
CA ALA A 42 -4.51 0.16 -5.60
C ALA A 42 -5.34 -0.54 -6.69
N GLY A 43 -5.48 0.08 -7.87
CA GLY A 43 -6.19 -0.50 -9.01
C GLY A 43 -5.53 -1.75 -9.61
N MET A 44 -4.26 -2.04 -9.27
CA MET A 44 -3.54 -3.24 -9.71
C MET A 44 -3.55 -4.37 -8.67
N MET A 45 -4.16 -4.14 -7.50
CA MET A 45 -4.12 -5.03 -6.35
C MET A 45 -5.52 -5.50 -5.95
N GLU A 46 -5.59 -6.67 -5.34
CA GLU A 46 -6.82 -7.21 -4.74
C GLU A 46 -6.85 -6.94 -3.23
N ASN A 47 -8.02 -7.07 -2.60
CA ASN A 47 -8.21 -6.94 -1.15
C ASN A 47 -7.61 -5.65 -0.56
N VAL A 48 -7.89 -4.51 -1.20
CA VAL A 48 -7.45 -3.20 -0.72
C VAL A 48 -8.37 -2.67 0.37
N LYS A 49 -7.79 -2.28 1.51
CA LYS A 49 -8.46 -1.64 2.64
C LYS A 49 -7.87 -0.26 2.91
N ARG A 50 -8.72 0.72 3.16
CA ARG A 50 -8.30 2.05 3.65
C ARG A 50 -8.53 2.10 5.15
N ILE A 51 -7.45 2.24 5.92
CA ILE A 51 -7.50 2.14 7.39
C ILE A 51 -7.97 3.44 8.04
N GLY A 52 -7.86 4.59 7.35
CA GLY A 52 -8.32 5.89 7.86
C GLY A 52 -7.44 6.52 8.96
N SER A 53 -6.40 5.82 9.42
CA SER A 53 -5.39 6.28 10.38
C SER A 53 -4.02 6.40 9.72
N ALA A 54 -3.15 7.25 10.26
CA ALA A 54 -1.76 7.37 9.85
C ALA A 54 -0.86 6.26 10.41
N SER A 55 -1.37 5.47 11.35
CA SER A 55 -0.67 4.35 11.95
C SER A 55 -1.58 3.14 12.11
N VAL A 56 -0.96 1.96 12.18
CA VAL A 56 -1.60 0.69 12.49
C VAL A 56 -0.64 -0.15 13.33
N THR A 57 -1.17 -0.91 14.28
CA THR A 57 -0.40 -1.89 15.06
C THR A 57 -0.67 -3.28 14.49
N VAL A 58 0.40 -4.04 14.25
CA VAL A 58 0.30 -5.43 13.79
C VAL A 58 0.70 -6.35 14.94
N ALA A 59 -0.17 -7.29 15.28
CA ALA A 59 0.04 -8.37 16.22
C ALA A 59 -0.32 -9.72 15.56
N PRO A 60 0.09 -10.88 16.11
CA PRO A 60 -0.14 -12.17 15.47
C PRO A 60 -1.61 -12.45 15.11
N ASP A 61 -2.54 -12.00 15.94
CA ASP A 61 -3.99 -12.12 15.77
C ASP A 61 -4.59 -11.14 14.75
N THR A 62 -3.86 -10.08 14.40
CA THR A 62 -4.30 -9.09 13.39
C THR A 62 -3.80 -9.41 11.99
N ILE A 63 -3.02 -10.47 11.80
CA ILE A 63 -2.49 -10.86 10.49
C ILE A 63 -3.63 -11.54 9.68
N PRO A 64 -4.04 -10.97 8.53
CA PRO A 64 -5.18 -11.47 7.76
C PRO A 64 -4.87 -12.82 7.12
N VAL A 65 -5.89 -13.68 6.95
CA VAL A 65 -5.76 -15.06 6.39
C VAL A 65 -5.26 -15.04 4.93
N SER A 66 -5.71 -14.08 4.13
CA SER A 66 -5.22 -13.81 2.78
C SER A 66 -4.43 -12.51 2.76
N ARG A 67 -3.67 -12.27 1.68
CA ARG A 67 -3.00 -10.98 1.49
C ARG A 67 -4.02 -9.84 1.46
N GLU A 68 -3.69 -8.76 2.15
CA GLU A 68 -4.41 -7.49 2.11
C GLU A 68 -3.46 -6.33 1.86
N VAL A 69 -3.95 -5.30 1.16
CA VAL A 69 -3.26 -4.03 0.98
C VAL A 69 -3.90 -3.01 1.92
N TRP A 70 -3.13 -2.44 2.84
CA TRP A 70 -3.60 -1.48 3.84
C TRP A 70 -3.09 -0.08 3.50
N ILE A 71 -3.96 0.76 2.95
CA ILE A 71 -3.66 2.17 2.67
C ILE A 71 -3.91 2.98 3.95
N LEU A 72 -2.82 3.52 4.50
CA LEU A 72 -2.85 4.43 5.63
C LEU A 72 -3.07 5.87 5.16
N LYS A 73 -3.54 6.73 6.05
CA LYS A 73 -3.61 8.17 5.81
C LYS A 73 -2.21 8.76 5.89
N HIS A 74 -1.80 9.57 4.92
CA HIS A 74 -0.57 10.32 5.07
C HIS A 74 -0.72 11.35 6.21
N ALA A 75 0.37 11.64 6.93
CA ALA A 75 0.39 12.71 7.93
C ALA A 75 0.37 14.10 7.27
#